data_AF-A0A7S4NSE9-F1
#
_entry.id   AF-A0A7S4NSE9-F1
#
_cell.length_a   1.000
_cell.length_b   1.000
_cell.length_c   1.000
_cell.angle_alpha   90.00
_cell.angle_beta   90.00
_cell.angle_gamma   90.00
#
_symmetry.space_group_name_H-M   'P 1'
#
loop_
_entity.id
_entity.type
_entity.pdbx_description
1 polymer ?
#
loop_
_entity_poly.entity_id
_entity_poly.type
_entity_poly.pdbx_seq_one_letter_code
_entity_poly.pdbx_strand_id
1 'polypeptide(L)'
;FFCLGFVDHKLMQSFLVSLLFLAAVAVKVHAAPENITECGNDVAAAIIELDFAVKNCSKAVSDCGDGSSVNCTLDISACIDHIALATEEVNEAVTDCGGEGSPCVEDIADATADLADATTDLTEAAVHCTNGDTVRCAIDVTEAGKAIAASVAAIEAAVQDC
;
A
#
# COMPACT_ATOMS: atom_id res chain seq x y z
N PHE A 1 0.82 23.32 39.49
CA PHE A 1 2.01 23.13 38.63
C PHE A 1 1.98 21.71 38.09
N PHE A 2 1.28 21.50 36.98
CA PHE A 2 1.38 20.29 36.16
C PHE A 2 1.31 20.79 34.72
N CYS A 3 2.41 20.70 34.00
CA CYS A 3 2.53 21.16 32.62
C CYS A 3 1.68 20.27 31.71
N LEU A 4 0.45 20.72 31.44
CA LEU A 4 -0.21 20.49 30.16
C LEU A 4 0.53 21.35 29.14
N GLY A 5 1.57 20.79 28.51
CA GLY A 5 2.39 21.51 27.55
C GLY A 5 2.87 20.57 26.46
N PHE A 6 2.34 20.77 25.25
CA PHE A 6 2.83 20.21 23.97
C PHE A 6 2.79 18.68 23.86
N VAL A 7 1.60 18.13 23.57
CA VAL A 7 1.52 16.94 22.72
C VAL A 7 1.79 17.46 21.30
N ASP A 8 2.93 17.10 20.74
CA ASP A 8 3.37 17.55 19.42
C ASP A 8 2.30 17.21 18.37
N HIS A 9 1.78 18.22 17.66
CA HIS A 9 0.71 18.04 16.68
C HIS A 9 1.13 17.06 15.56
N LYS A 10 2.45 16.94 15.31
CA LYS A 10 3.04 15.96 14.38
C LYS A 10 2.94 14.52 14.89
N LEU A 11 3.15 14.28 16.19
CA LEU A 11 3.00 12.95 16.78
C LEU A 11 1.54 12.48 16.76
N MET A 12 0.59 13.39 16.98
CA MET A 12 -0.84 13.05 16.95
C MET A 12 -1.34 12.80 15.53
N GLN A 13 -0.83 13.51 14.51
CA GLN A 13 -1.10 13.20 13.09
C GLN A 13 -0.46 11.88 12.66
N SER A 14 0.80 11.62 13.02
CA SER A 14 1.48 10.36 12.69
C SER A 14 0.78 9.14 13.34
N PHE A 15 0.35 9.26 14.60
CA PHE A 15 -0.45 8.21 15.26
C PHE A 15 -1.82 8.00 14.61
N LEU A 16 -2.52 9.05 14.20
CA LEU A 16 -3.83 8.94 13.55
C LEU A 16 -3.73 8.37 12.13
N VAL A 17 -2.66 8.71 11.39
CA VAL A 17 -2.37 8.20 10.05
C VAL A 17 -1.98 6.72 10.11
N SER A 18 -1.10 6.31 11.02
CA SER A 18 -0.81 4.88 11.25
C SER A 18 -2.04 4.09 11.73
N LEU A 19 -2.91 4.67 12.55
CA LEU A 19 -4.17 4.03 12.99
C LEU A 19 -5.20 3.88 11.86
N LEU A 20 -5.24 4.82 10.91
CA LEU A 20 -6.09 4.72 9.71
C LEU A 20 -5.57 3.64 8.74
N PHE A 21 -4.25 3.47 8.62
CA PHE A 21 -3.64 2.40 7.82
C PHE A 21 -3.89 1.00 8.39
N LEU A 22 -3.80 0.83 9.72
CA LEU A 22 -4.00 -0.46 10.39
C LEU A 22 -5.46 -0.97 10.41
N ALA A 23 -6.46 -0.10 10.19
CA ALA A 23 -7.87 -0.50 10.25
C ALA A 23 -8.42 -1.07 8.92
N ALA A 24 -7.70 -0.90 7.81
CA ALA A 24 -8.18 -1.33 6.48
C ALA A 24 -7.92 -2.82 6.18
N VAL A 25 -6.93 -3.45 6.82
CA VAL A 25 -6.49 -4.82 6.48
C VAL A 25 -7.12 -5.84 7.43
N ALA A 26 -8.43 -6.06 7.30
CA ALA A 26 -9.11 -7.17 7.96
C ALA A 26 -9.57 -8.20 6.92
N VAL A 27 -8.60 -8.87 6.29
CA VAL A 27 -8.81 -9.86 5.24
C VAL A 27 -9.66 -11.01 5.75
N LYS A 28 -10.86 -11.18 5.19
CA LYS A 28 -11.63 -12.43 5.31
C LYS A 28 -11.47 -13.20 4.01
N VAL A 29 -10.43 -14.03 3.93
CA VAL A 29 -10.31 -15.04 2.86
C VAL A 29 -11.47 -16.02 3.01
N HIS A 30 -12.51 -15.89 2.16
CA HIS A 30 -13.53 -16.92 2.01
C HIS A 30 -13.00 -17.96 1.02
N ALA A 31 -12.99 -19.22 1.43
CA ALA A 31 -12.49 -20.33 0.63
C ALA A 31 -13.33 -20.49 -0.65
N ALA A 32 -12.68 -20.38 -1.80
CA ALA A 32 -13.26 -20.63 -3.12
C ALA A 32 -13.07 -22.12 -3.53
N PRO A 33 -13.95 -22.71 -4.37
CA PRO A 33 -13.96 -24.14 -4.71
C PRO A 33 -12.74 -24.66 -5.52
N GLU A 34 -12.52 -25.98 -5.46
CA GLU A 34 -11.25 -26.71 -5.64
C GLU A 34 -10.56 -26.75 -7.04
N ASN A 35 -10.74 -25.75 -7.91
CA ASN A 35 -9.78 -25.45 -9.01
C ASN A 35 -9.20 -24.02 -8.91
N ILE A 36 -9.48 -23.35 -7.78
CA ILE A 36 -9.13 -21.96 -7.44
C ILE A 36 -7.87 -21.92 -6.56
N THR A 37 -7.02 -22.94 -6.65
CA THR A 37 -5.83 -23.00 -5.79
C THR A 37 -4.72 -22.08 -6.26
N GLU A 38 -4.54 -21.84 -7.56
CA GLU A 38 -3.48 -20.96 -8.08
C GLU A 38 -3.93 -19.49 -8.00
N CYS A 39 -5.05 -19.15 -8.65
CA CYS A 39 -5.75 -17.86 -8.49
C CYS A 39 -5.85 -17.36 -7.03
N GLY A 40 -6.33 -18.21 -6.11
CA GLY A 40 -6.46 -17.84 -4.71
C GLY A 40 -5.12 -17.66 -3.99
N ASN A 41 -4.07 -18.37 -4.42
CA ASN A 41 -2.72 -18.21 -3.88
C ASN A 41 -2.08 -16.92 -4.34
N ASP A 42 -2.20 -16.58 -5.63
CA ASP A 42 -1.61 -15.37 -6.21
C ASP A 42 -2.25 -14.11 -5.61
N VAL A 43 -3.58 -14.13 -5.44
CA VAL A 43 -4.30 -13.07 -4.71
C VAL A 43 -3.80 -12.97 -3.27
N ALA A 44 -3.64 -14.10 -2.57
CA ALA A 44 -3.18 -14.07 -1.20
C ALA A 44 -1.74 -13.56 -1.09
N ALA A 45 -0.88 -13.92 -2.03
CA ALA A 45 0.50 -13.43 -2.13
C ALA A 45 0.52 -11.92 -2.42
N ALA A 46 -0.27 -11.45 -3.38
CA ALA A 46 -0.46 -10.04 -3.67
C ALA A 46 -0.87 -9.24 -2.42
N ILE A 47 -1.88 -9.73 -1.68
CA ILE A 47 -2.35 -9.07 -0.45
C ILE A 47 -1.24 -9.02 0.62
N ILE A 48 -0.45 -10.08 0.77
CA ILE A 48 0.68 -10.11 1.71
C ILE A 48 1.73 -9.07 1.34
N GLU A 49 2.08 -8.97 0.05
CA GLU A 49 3.04 -7.98 -0.44
C GLU A 49 2.50 -6.55 -0.26
N LEU A 50 1.22 -6.30 -0.52
CA LEU A 50 0.59 -5.00 -0.24
C LEU A 50 0.58 -4.65 1.25
N ASP A 51 0.40 -5.62 2.15
CA ASP A 51 0.51 -5.40 3.59
C ASP A 51 1.94 -5.01 3.99
N PHE A 52 2.97 -5.63 3.39
CA PHE A 52 4.36 -5.21 3.58
C PHE A 52 4.62 -3.81 3.01
N ALA A 53 4.06 -3.49 1.84
CA ALA A 53 4.13 -2.15 1.26
C ALA A 53 3.52 -1.11 2.21
N VAL A 54 2.28 -1.31 2.68
CA VAL A 54 1.61 -0.40 3.62
C VAL A 54 2.43 -0.20 4.89
N LYS A 55 3.03 -1.27 5.44
CA LYS A 55 3.90 -1.19 6.62
C LYS A 55 5.15 -0.34 6.36
N ASN A 56 5.82 -0.52 5.23
CA ASN A 56 7.02 0.25 4.90
C ASN A 56 6.68 1.70 4.53
N CYS A 57 5.60 1.95 3.79
CA CYS A 57 5.08 3.30 3.58
C CYS A 57 4.73 4.00 4.91
N SER A 58 4.14 3.28 5.88
CA SER A 58 3.85 3.83 7.21
C SER A 58 5.11 4.20 7.99
N LYS A 59 6.16 3.36 7.91
CA LYS A 59 7.47 3.68 8.51
C LYS A 59 8.11 4.88 7.81
N ALA A 60 8.06 4.94 6.49
CA ALA A 60 8.51 6.08 5.72
C ALA A 60 7.85 7.36 6.22
N VAL A 61 6.52 7.44 6.35
CA VAL A 61 5.86 8.63 6.90
C VAL A 61 6.45 9.07 8.25
N SER A 62 6.69 8.11 9.16
CA SER A 62 7.31 8.39 10.46
C SER A 62 8.74 8.94 10.31
N ASP A 63 9.59 8.23 9.58
CA ASP A 63 11.00 8.54 9.44
C ASP A 63 11.24 9.83 8.64
N CYS A 64 10.38 10.11 7.65
CA CYS A 64 10.34 11.37 6.92
C CYS A 64 9.92 12.53 7.84
N GLY A 65 8.90 12.31 8.69
CA GLY A 65 8.40 13.31 9.63
C GLY A 65 9.39 13.70 10.73
N ASP A 66 10.22 12.75 11.16
CA ASP A 66 11.29 12.93 12.14
C ASP A 66 12.57 13.54 11.55
N GLY A 67 12.60 13.78 10.23
CA GLY A 67 13.72 14.39 9.52
C GLY A 67 14.86 13.43 9.18
N SER A 68 14.64 12.11 9.30
CA SER A 68 15.61 11.08 8.92
C SER A 68 15.51 10.79 7.42
N SER A 69 16.00 11.71 6.58
CA SER A 69 15.87 11.59 5.11
C SER A 69 16.40 10.28 4.55
N VAL A 70 17.48 9.72 5.13
CA VAL A 70 18.05 8.44 4.72
C VAL A 70 17.08 7.28 4.98
N ASN A 71 16.59 7.13 6.21
CA ASN A 71 15.68 6.04 6.53
C ASN A 71 14.35 6.18 5.78
N CYS A 72 13.84 7.41 5.73
CA CYS A 72 12.67 7.78 4.94
C CYS A 72 12.80 7.27 3.48
N THR A 73 13.92 7.55 2.80
CA THR A 73 14.13 7.05 1.43
C THR A 73 14.26 5.53 1.36
N LEU A 74 14.87 4.88 2.36
CA LEU A 74 15.00 3.42 2.41
C LEU A 74 13.63 2.74 2.58
N ASP A 75 12.78 3.28 3.46
CA ASP A 75 11.44 2.76 3.69
C ASP A 75 10.51 3.02 2.49
N ILE A 76 10.67 4.15 1.78
CA ILE A 76 9.97 4.40 0.51
C ILE A 76 10.38 3.37 -0.54
N SER A 77 11.68 3.12 -0.72
CA SER A 77 12.17 2.11 -1.65
C SER A 77 11.63 0.72 -1.32
N ALA A 78 11.65 0.33 -0.04
CA ALA A 78 11.06 -0.93 0.39
C ALA A 78 9.55 -0.97 0.13
N CYS A 79 8.83 0.14 0.29
CA CYS A 79 7.41 0.21 -0.06
C CYS A 79 7.20 -0.05 -1.56
N ILE A 80 7.98 0.61 -2.43
CA ILE A 80 7.93 0.44 -3.89
C ILE A 80 8.23 -1.00 -4.29
N ASP A 81 9.27 -1.63 -3.72
CA ASP A 81 9.64 -3.00 -4.04
C ASP A 81 8.49 -3.98 -3.76
N HIS A 82 7.79 -3.82 -2.64
CA HIS A 82 6.63 -4.64 -2.31
C HIS A 82 5.40 -4.36 -3.18
N ILE A 83 5.18 -3.11 -3.62
CA ILE A 83 4.12 -2.81 -4.59
C ILE A 83 4.41 -3.50 -5.93
N ALA A 84 5.68 -3.52 -6.35
CA ALA A 84 6.08 -4.19 -7.58
C ALA A 84 5.82 -5.70 -7.51
N LEU A 85 6.23 -6.34 -6.40
CA LEU A 85 5.93 -7.75 -6.15
C LEU A 85 4.43 -8.03 -6.13
N ALA A 86 3.67 -7.21 -5.40
CA ALA A 86 2.21 -7.32 -5.39
C ALA A 86 1.61 -7.21 -6.80
N THR A 87 2.11 -6.29 -7.61
CA THR A 87 1.65 -6.11 -8.99
C THR A 87 1.95 -7.34 -9.85
N GLU A 88 3.10 -7.99 -9.65
CA GLU A 88 3.41 -9.26 -10.33
C GLU A 88 2.42 -10.36 -9.95
N GLU A 89 2.19 -10.57 -8.65
CA GLU A 89 1.23 -11.56 -8.12
C GLU A 89 -0.21 -11.29 -8.60
N VAL A 90 -0.61 -10.01 -8.64
CA VAL A 90 -1.93 -9.60 -9.17
C VAL A 90 -2.08 -9.96 -10.65
N ASN A 91 -1.04 -9.77 -11.46
CA ASN A 91 -1.08 -10.13 -12.88
C ASN A 91 -1.11 -11.65 -13.10
N GLU A 92 -0.43 -12.43 -12.24
CA GLU A 92 -0.52 -13.89 -12.22
C GLU A 92 -1.96 -14.33 -11.88
N ALA A 93 -2.56 -13.71 -10.84
CA ALA A 93 -3.95 -13.95 -10.48
C ALA A 93 -4.92 -13.72 -11.64
N VAL A 94 -4.76 -12.66 -12.46
CA VAL A 94 -5.62 -12.44 -13.66
C VAL A 94 -5.59 -13.64 -14.61
N THR A 95 -4.39 -14.18 -14.82
CA THR A 95 -4.19 -15.32 -15.71
C THR A 95 -4.88 -16.56 -15.16
N ASP A 96 -4.75 -16.78 -13.85
CA ASP A 96 -5.17 -18.02 -13.20
C ASP A 96 -6.65 -17.99 -12.76
N CYS A 97 -7.24 -16.82 -12.52
CA CYS A 97 -8.63 -16.65 -12.10
C CYS A 97 -9.66 -16.73 -13.23
N GLY A 98 -9.24 -16.87 -14.49
CA GLY A 98 -10.17 -17.06 -15.62
C GLY A 98 -9.68 -16.58 -16.97
N GLY A 99 -8.52 -15.92 -17.04
CA GLY A 99 -7.95 -15.38 -18.27
C GLY A 99 -8.77 -14.25 -18.91
N GLU A 100 -8.43 -13.90 -20.16
CA GLU A 100 -9.11 -12.81 -20.89
C GLU A 100 -10.63 -13.00 -20.96
N GLY A 101 -11.37 -12.02 -20.43
CA GLY A 101 -12.84 -11.96 -20.50
C GLY A 101 -13.58 -12.32 -19.21
N SER A 102 -12.87 -12.66 -18.12
CA SER A 102 -13.48 -12.74 -16.78
C SER A 102 -13.93 -11.35 -16.29
N PRO A 103 -15.07 -11.22 -15.59
CA PRO A 103 -15.51 -9.96 -14.98
C PRO A 103 -14.44 -9.32 -14.09
N CYS A 104 -13.63 -10.13 -13.42
CA CYS A 104 -12.61 -9.63 -12.50
C CYS A 104 -11.34 -9.08 -13.18
N VAL A 105 -11.17 -9.26 -14.50
CA VAL A 105 -10.00 -8.74 -15.23
C VAL A 105 -9.98 -7.21 -15.24
N GLU A 106 -11.14 -6.58 -15.39
CA GLU A 106 -11.25 -5.11 -15.43
C GLU A 106 -10.93 -4.50 -14.06
N ASP A 107 -11.52 -5.03 -12.99
CA ASP A 107 -11.27 -4.57 -11.63
C ASP A 107 -9.81 -4.77 -11.20
N ILE A 108 -9.20 -5.89 -11.59
CA ILE A 108 -7.80 -6.16 -11.31
C ILE A 108 -6.87 -5.22 -12.11
N ALA A 109 -7.21 -4.93 -13.38
CA ALA A 109 -6.44 -3.99 -14.19
C ALA A 109 -6.49 -2.57 -13.61
N ASP A 110 -7.65 -2.13 -13.14
CA ASP A 110 -7.81 -0.84 -12.46
C ASP A 110 -7.00 -0.79 -11.16
N ALA A 111 -7.04 -1.84 -10.35
CA ALA A 111 -6.22 -1.92 -9.14
C ALA A 111 -4.72 -1.86 -9.46
N THR A 112 -4.29 -2.49 -10.55
CA THR A 112 -2.89 -2.47 -11.02
C THR A 112 -2.47 -1.08 -11.48
N ALA A 113 -3.36 -0.35 -12.16
CA ALA A 113 -3.14 1.04 -12.54
C ALA A 113 -2.98 1.94 -11.29
N ASP A 114 -3.84 1.76 -10.29
CA ASP A 114 -3.74 2.50 -9.02
C ASP A 114 -2.41 2.23 -8.28
N LEU A 115 -1.92 0.98 -8.31
CA LEU A 115 -0.61 0.62 -7.74
C LEU A 115 0.56 1.26 -8.51
N ALA A 116 0.45 1.38 -9.82
CA ALA A 116 1.45 2.06 -10.65
C ALA A 116 1.48 3.58 -10.38
N ASP A 117 0.32 4.20 -10.21
CA ASP A 117 0.20 5.60 -9.82
C ASP A 117 0.78 5.83 -8.41
N ALA A 118 0.46 4.96 -7.45
CA ALA A 118 1.04 5.01 -6.11
C ALA A 118 2.57 4.89 -6.12
N THR A 119 3.12 4.04 -7.00
CA THR A 119 4.58 3.90 -7.19
C THR A 119 5.21 5.18 -7.74
N THR A 120 4.51 5.86 -8.66
CA THR A 120 4.95 7.16 -9.20
C THR A 120 4.98 8.21 -8.11
N ASP A 121 3.90 8.31 -7.32
CA ASP A 121 3.81 9.23 -6.18
C ASP A 121 4.92 8.98 -5.14
N LEU A 122 5.24 7.72 -4.85
CA LEU A 122 6.33 7.36 -3.93
C LEU A 122 7.71 7.75 -4.49
N THR A 123 7.90 7.62 -5.80
CA THR A 123 9.15 8.03 -6.45
C THR A 123 9.32 9.55 -6.36
N GLU A 124 8.25 10.32 -6.57
CA GLU A 124 8.26 11.77 -6.38
C GLU A 124 8.49 12.14 -4.91
N ALA A 125 7.85 11.41 -3.98
CA ALA A 125 8.06 11.59 -2.56
C ALA A 125 9.55 11.46 -2.21
N ALA A 126 10.21 10.39 -2.67
CA ALA A 126 11.64 10.17 -2.43
C ALA A 126 12.53 11.35 -2.90
N VAL A 127 12.16 12.00 -4.00
CA VAL A 127 12.83 13.23 -4.47
C VAL A 127 12.65 14.37 -3.47
N HIS A 128 11.43 14.62 -3.00
CA HIS A 128 11.18 15.64 -1.97
C HIS A 128 11.93 15.34 -0.67
N CYS A 129 11.98 14.08 -0.25
CA CYS A 129 12.70 13.65 0.95
C CYS A 129 14.20 13.93 0.83
N THR A 130 14.79 13.61 -0.32
CA THR A 130 16.23 13.80 -0.60
C THR A 130 16.60 15.28 -0.70
N ASN A 131 15.69 16.12 -1.20
CA ASN A 131 15.87 17.56 -1.28
C ASN A 131 15.64 18.30 0.06
N GLY A 132 15.28 17.57 1.12
CA GLY A 132 15.04 18.12 2.45
C GLY A 132 13.64 18.73 2.64
N ASP A 133 12.73 18.56 1.69
CA ASP A 133 11.32 18.93 1.85
C ASP A 133 10.55 17.80 2.55
N THR A 134 10.86 17.61 3.83
CA THR A 134 10.34 16.51 4.64
C THR A 134 8.83 16.57 4.85
N VAL A 135 8.23 17.76 4.75
CA VAL A 135 6.77 17.93 4.85
C VAL A 135 6.09 17.45 3.59
N ARG A 136 6.55 17.89 2.41
CA ARG A 136 5.96 17.45 1.14
C ARG A 136 6.16 15.95 0.94
N CYS A 137 7.37 15.47 1.20
CA CYS A 137 7.72 14.06 1.26
C CYS A 137 6.72 13.25 2.10
N ALA A 138 6.46 13.62 3.36
CA ALA A 138 5.53 12.87 4.21
C ALA A 138 4.07 12.91 3.70
N ILE A 139 3.65 14.00 3.07
CA ILE A 139 2.32 14.12 2.43
C ILE A 139 2.22 13.13 1.27
N ASP A 140 3.20 13.13 0.37
CA ASP A 140 3.19 12.29 -0.84
C ASP A 140 3.20 10.80 -0.46
N VAL A 141 4.02 10.39 0.51
CA VAL A 141 4.01 9.00 1.03
C VAL A 141 2.64 8.64 1.64
N THR A 142 1.99 9.58 2.32
CA THR A 142 0.66 9.34 2.91
C THR A 142 -0.42 9.18 1.84
N GLU A 143 -0.36 9.96 0.75
CA GLU A 143 -1.29 9.87 -0.37
C GLU A 143 -1.12 8.55 -1.11
N ALA A 144 0.12 8.17 -1.44
CA ALA A 144 0.42 6.88 -2.05
C ALA A 144 -0.02 5.70 -1.17
N GLY A 145 0.24 5.75 0.14
CA GLY A 145 -0.23 4.74 1.08
C GLY A 145 -1.74 4.52 1.01
N LYS A 146 -2.53 5.59 0.88
CA LYS A 146 -4.00 5.49 0.79
C LYS A 146 -4.44 4.86 -0.53
N ALA A 147 -3.77 5.19 -1.63
CA ALA A 147 -4.02 4.56 -2.92
C ALA A 147 -3.77 3.04 -2.83
N ILE A 148 -2.62 2.62 -2.26
CA ILE A 148 -2.30 1.21 -2.03
C ILE A 148 -3.40 0.51 -1.21
N ALA A 149 -3.85 1.13 -0.11
CA ALA A 149 -4.91 0.56 0.72
C ALA A 149 -6.26 0.44 -0.01
N ALA A 150 -6.57 1.37 -0.92
CA ALA A 150 -7.74 1.29 -1.78
C ALA A 150 -7.60 0.18 -2.82
N SER A 151 -6.43 0.01 -3.43
CA SER A 151 -6.13 -1.08 -4.37
C SER A 151 -6.28 -2.45 -3.71
N VAL A 152 -5.84 -2.62 -2.46
CA VAL A 152 -6.07 -3.86 -1.69
C VAL A 152 -7.57 -4.19 -1.63
N ALA A 153 -8.40 -3.21 -1.25
CA ALA A 153 -9.84 -3.43 -1.14
C ALA A 153 -10.49 -3.72 -2.51
N ALA A 154 -9.99 -3.11 -3.59
CA ALA A 154 -10.44 -3.39 -4.96
C ALA A 154 -10.09 -4.82 -5.39
N ILE A 155 -8.86 -5.27 -5.14
CA ILE A 155 -8.41 -6.64 -5.45
C ILE A 155 -9.25 -7.66 -4.68
N GLU A 156 -9.49 -7.44 -3.39
CA GLU A 156 -10.35 -8.32 -2.58
C GLU A 156 -11.79 -8.42 -3.11
N ALA A 157 -12.32 -7.32 -3.66
CA ALA A 157 -13.64 -7.30 -4.26
C ALA A 157 -13.65 -8.02 -5.61
N ALA A 158 -12.68 -7.72 -6.47
CA ALA A 158 -12.55 -8.32 -7.80
C ALA A 158 -12.50 -9.85 -7.73
N VAL A 159 -11.82 -10.40 -6.73
CA VAL A 159 -11.69 -11.85 -6.53
C VAL A 159 -13.00 -12.53 -6.17
N GLN A 160 -13.99 -11.80 -5.64
CA GLN A 160 -15.34 -12.34 -5.42
C GLN A 160 -16.18 -12.38 -6.70
N ASP A 161 -15.77 -11.59 -7.71
CA ASP A 161 -16.41 -11.52 -9.02
C ASP A 161 -15.73 -12.46 -10.05
N CYS A 162 -14.62 -13.09 -9.65
CA CYS A 162 -14.15 -14.36 -10.19
C CYS A 162 -14.96 -15.53 -9.54
#